data_AF-A0A090M534-F1
#
_entry.id   AF-A0A090M534-F1
#
_cell.length_a   1.000
_cell.length_b   1.000
_cell.length_c   1.000
_cell.angle_alpha   90.00
_cell.angle_beta   90.00
_cell.angle_gamma   90.00
#
_symmetry.space_group_name_H-M   'P 1'
#
loop_
_entity.id
_entity.type
_entity.pdbx_description
1 polymer ?
#
loop_
_entity_poly.entity_id
_entity_poly.type
_entity_poly.pdbx_seq_one_letter_code
_entity_poly.pdbx_strand_id
1 'polypeptide(L)'
;MACAREGGLDWRAVECVAERRGAVGRSAREGDEEKIDALWRERIEANPKLFNGTKFRFAGCAVGTSGGTAAERAVAARVTLGLTDYKTFLATNLSEDWRDFIEDDDADGSFGTMTSSACGRASVREEGSRYARFANALGNCVCLRSADDYFFALQRSDDVGEAPGALVFPGGHGEPSELGLDVDDENAPRSMDVSRYVFDNALAELGEELGVHPSDVTDVRILGITRRVINARPCMVFYARTPLTSEEIITSRYPLAADGYESNAAVALRVDDFDRSRMPGDHVGALSLLIRALEHENLVTRA
;
A
#
# COMPACT_ATOMS: atom_id res chain seq x y z
N MET A 1 0.67 8.77 -6.56
CA MET A 1 2.13 9.03 -6.69
C MET A 1 2.75 7.99 -7.61
N ALA A 2 3.58 8.38 -8.57
CA ALA A 2 4.41 7.43 -9.32
C ALA A 2 5.84 7.98 -9.44
N CYS A 3 6.79 7.33 -8.76
CA CYS A 3 8.23 7.63 -8.84
C CYS A 3 9.02 6.52 -9.55
N ALA A 4 8.35 5.47 -10.02
CA ALA A 4 8.95 4.36 -10.78
C ALA A 4 9.77 4.81 -12.01
N ARG A 5 9.43 5.93 -12.64
CA ARG A 5 10.17 6.47 -13.81
C ARG A 5 11.59 6.93 -13.50
N GLU A 6 11.93 7.11 -12.23
CA GLU A 6 13.27 7.47 -11.75
C GLU A 6 13.94 6.28 -11.04
N GLY A 7 13.41 5.07 -11.22
CA GLY A 7 13.87 3.85 -10.55
C GLY A 7 13.40 3.73 -9.10
N GLY A 8 12.43 4.55 -8.66
CA GLY A 8 11.89 4.57 -7.30
C GLY A 8 12.69 5.45 -6.33
N LEU A 9 12.12 5.70 -5.14
CA LEU A 9 12.70 6.52 -4.09
C LEU A 9 13.17 5.67 -2.91
N ASP A 10 14.37 5.94 -2.41
CA ASP A 10 14.83 5.40 -1.12
C ASP A 10 14.19 6.17 0.06
N TRP A 11 14.26 5.60 1.27
CA TRP A 11 13.59 6.15 2.44
C TRP A 11 14.07 7.57 2.82
N ARG A 12 15.25 8.01 2.40
CA ARG A 12 15.76 9.37 2.64
C ARG A 12 15.18 10.40 1.67
N ALA A 13 14.66 9.95 0.53
CA ALA A 13 14.06 10.79 -0.50
C ALA A 13 12.54 10.89 -0.38
N VAL A 14 11.92 10.21 0.58
CA VAL A 14 10.48 10.23 0.83
C VAL A 14 10.19 10.53 2.30
N GLU A 15 9.28 11.46 2.56
CA GLU A 15 8.81 11.80 3.90
C GLU A 15 7.40 11.23 4.08
N CYS A 16 7.22 10.24 4.93
CA CYS A 16 5.91 9.74 5.34
C CYS A 16 5.58 10.29 6.73
N VAL A 17 4.51 11.08 6.83
CA VAL A 17 4.13 11.75 8.08
C VAL A 17 2.76 11.26 8.52
N ALA A 18 2.68 10.68 9.71
CA ALA A 18 1.45 10.22 10.33
C ALA A 18 0.94 11.22 11.38
N GLU A 19 -0.36 11.54 11.35
CA GLU A 19 -1.00 12.42 12.32
C GLU A 19 -1.81 11.62 13.37
N ARG A 20 -1.60 11.92 14.66
CA ARG A 20 -2.14 11.15 15.80
C ARG A 20 -3.65 11.27 16.03
N ARG A 21 -4.29 12.33 15.53
CA ARG A 21 -5.75 12.61 15.53
C ARG A 21 -5.93 14.03 14.98
N GLY A 22 -6.96 14.29 14.16
CA GLY A 22 -7.21 15.63 13.58
C GLY A 22 -7.28 15.65 12.06
N ALA A 23 -6.99 16.81 11.46
CA ALA A 23 -7.31 17.33 10.11
C ALA A 23 -7.26 16.37 8.91
N VAL A 24 -6.66 15.20 9.05
CA VAL A 24 -6.40 14.20 8.00
C VAL A 24 -7.20 12.89 8.23
N GLY A 25 -8.14 12.90 9.17
CA GLY A 25 -9.07 11.80 9.43
C GLY A 25 -10.10 11.57 8.30
N ARG A 26 -10.88 10.49 8.43
CA ARG A 26 -12.04 10.21 7.59
C ARG A 26 -13.12 11.27 7.85
N SER A 27 -13.70 11.83 6.79
CA SER A 27 -14.92 12.63 6.92
C SER A 27 -16.11 11.69 7.14
N ALA A 28 -17.00 11.99 8.07
CA ALA A 28 -18.20 11.19 8.30
C ALA A 28 -19.45 12.03 8.01
N ARG A 29 -20.44 11.43 7.33
CA ARG A 29 -21.81 11.97 7.26
C ARG A 29 -22.66 11.39 8.38
N GLU A 30 -23.78 12.05 8.68
CA GLU A 30 -24.79 11.54 9.60
C GLU A 30 -25.23 10.13 9.16
N GLY A 31 -25.22 9.17 10.09
CA GLY A 31 -25.55 7.77 9.81
C GLY A 31 -24.38 6.88 9.40
N ASP A 32 -23.21 7.44 9.06
CA ASP A 32 -22.05 6.63 8.62
C ASP A 32 -21.55 5.72 9.74
N GLU A 33 -21.37 6.27 10.94
CA GLU A 33 -20.82 5.52 12.07
C GLU A 33 -21.80 4.44 12.53
N GLU A 34 -23.11 4.72 12.53
CA GLU A 34 -24.15 3.74 12.83
C GLU A 34 -24.18 2.60 11.80
N LYS A 35 -24.02 2.92 10.50
CA LYS A 35 -23.90 1.91 9.43
C LYS A 35 -22.64 1.06 9.63
N ILE A 36 -21.51 1.67 9.96
CA ILE A 36 -20.25 0.99 10.22
C ILE A 36 -20.37 0.03 11.41
N ASP A 37 -20.97 0.50 12.51
CA ASP A 37 -21.21 -0.32 13.71
C ASP A 37 -22.15 -1.49 13.43
N ALA A 38 -23.19 -1.28 12.64
CA ALA A 38 -24.13 -2.34 12.25
C ALA A 38 -23.46 -3.43 11.40
N LEU A 39 -22.73 -3.03 10.34
CA LEU A 39 -22.01 -3.98 9.47
C LEU A 39 -20.92 -4.73 10.23
N TRP A 40 -20.24 -4.07 11.16
CA TRP A 40 -19.25 -4.73 12.00
C TRP A 40 -19.89 -5.80 12.89
N ARG A 41 -21.02 -5.50 13.54
CA ARG A 41 -21.75 -6.47 14.36
C ARG A 41 -22.16 -7.71 13.55
N GLU A 42 -22.67 -7.52 12.34
CA GLU A 42 -22.99 -8.63 11.45
C GLU A 42 -21.76 -9.48 11.11
N ARG A 43 -20.63 -8.85 10.79
CA ARG A 43 -19.39 -9.59 10.45
C ARG A 43 -18.79 -10.35 11.62
N ILE A 44 -18.80 -9.81 12.84
CA ILE A 44 -18.31 -10.53 14.02
C ILE A 44 -19.27 -11.66 14.44
N GLU A 45 -20.58 -11.50 14.20
CA GLU A 45 -21.57 -12.58 14.40
C GLU A 45 -21.31 -13.74 13.42
N ALA A 46 -21.00 -13.43 12.16
CA ALA A 46 -20.66 -14.43 11.14
C ALA A 46 -19.26 -15.07 11.34
N ASN A 47 -18.28 -14.29 11.81
CA ASN A 47 -16.93 -14.76 12.09
C ASN A 47 -16.43 -14.23 13.46
N PRO A 48 -16.64 -14.98 14.56
CA PRO A 48 -16.24 -14.56 15.90
C PRO A 48 -14.73 -14.43 16.12
N LYS A 49 -13.89 -14.90 15.18
CA LYS A 49 -12.43 -14.72 15.24
C LYS A 49 -11.98 -13.37 14.71
N LEU A 50 -12.87 -12.62 14.07
CA LEU A 50 -12.59 -11.29 13.53
C LEU A 50 -12.33 -10.32 14.67
N PHE A 51 -11.22 -9.59 14.61
CA PHE A 51 -10.88 -8.54 15.57
C PHE A 51 -10.59 -7.23 14.83
N ASN A 52 -10.77 -6.10 15.52
CA ASN A 52 -10.44 -4.79 14.97
C ASN A 52 -8.96 -4.48 15.24
N GLY A 53 -8.28 -3.89 14.26
CA GLY A 53 -6.87 -3.49 14.35
C GLY A 53 -6.67 -2.09 13.77
N THR A 54 -5.74 -1.32 14.33
CA THR A 54 -5.45 0.04 13.85
C THR A 54 -4.71 -0.01 12.52
N LYS A 55 -4.97 0.96 11.63
CA LYS A 55 -4.35 1.04 10.31
C LYS A 55 -4.01 2.48 9.96
N PHE A 56 -2.94 2.68 9.18
CA PHE A 56 -2.68 4.00 8.59
C PHE A 56 -3.74 4.32 7.54
N ARG A 57 -4.29 5.53 7.59
CA ARG A 57 -5.18 6.06 6.55
C ARG A 57 -4.37 6.82 5.54
N PHE A 58 -4.42 6.43 4.27
CA PHE A 58 -3.86 7.26 3.20
C PHE A 58 -4.72 8.49 2.96
N ALA A 59 -4.13 9.67 3.10
CA ALA A 59 -4.83 10.93 2.92
C ALA A 59 -4.43 11.67 1.66
N GLY A 60 -3.15 11.58 1.29
CA GLY A 60 -2.64 12.25 0.11
C GLY A 60 -1.14 12.13 -0.01
N CYS A 61 -0.64 12.60 -1.14
CA CYS A 61 0.78 12.70 -1.39
C CYS A 61 1.09 13.95 -2.22
N ALA A 62 2.24 14.56 -1.96
CA ALA A 62 2.79 15.64 -2.76
C ALA A 62 4.16 15.23 -3.31
N VAL A 63 4.48 15.64 -4.53
CA VAL A 63 5.83 15.47 -5.10
C VAL A 63 6.56 16.79 -4.93
N GLY A 64 7.80 16.75 -4.47
CA GLY A 64 8.64 17.92 -4.27
C GLY A 64 8.79 18.72 -5.56
N THR A 65 8.48 20.01 -5.53
CA THR A 65 8.75 20.92 -6.66
C THR A 65 10.18 21.42 -6.58
N SER A 66 10.84 21.59 -7.73
CA SER A 66 12.24 22.05 -7.86
C SER A 66 12.54 23.43 -7.23
N GLY A 67 11.54 24.13 -6.68
CA GLY A 67 11.67 25.40 -5.96
C GLY A 67 11.49 25.19 -4.45
N GLY A 68 12.60 24.97 -3.75
CA GLY A 68 12.66 24.86 -2.29
C GLY A 68 14.09 25.09 -1.80
N THR A 69 14.28 25.22 -0.48
CA THR A 69 15.58 25.27 0.20
C THR A 69 16.39 23.98 -0.05
N ALA A 70 17.69 23.96 0.27
CA ALA A 70 18.54 22.77 0.02
C ALA A 70 18.03 21.50 0.74
N ALA A 71 17.39 21.65 1.90
CA ALA A 71 16.76 20.55 2.63
C ALA A 71 15.45 20.08 1.99
N GLU A 72 14.62 20.99 1.50
CA GLU A 72 13.38 20.66 0.76
C GLU A 72 13.67 20.04 -0.62
N ARG A 73 14.83 20.35 -1.22
CA ARG A 73 15.31 19.69 -2.44
C ARG A 73 15.79 18.25 -2.22
N ALA A 74 15.98 17.81 -0.97
CA ALA A 74 16.38 16.44 -0.65
C ALA A 74 15.19 15.47 -0.57
N VAL A 75 13.98 15.98 -0.27
CA VAL A 75 12.74 15.19 -0.21
C VAL A 75 12.02 15.27 -1.55
N ALA A 76 12.05 14.18 -2.31
CA ALA A 76 11.40 14.08 -3.61
C ALA A 76 9.89 13.89 -3.51
N ALA A 77 9.39 13.33 -2.40
CA ALA A 77 7.95 13.17 -2.18
C ALA A 77 7.56 13.16 -0.70
N ARG A 78 6.35 13.63 -0.40
CA ARG A 78 5.73 13.54 0.93
C ARG A 78 4.43 12.75 0.85
N VAL A 79 4.23 11.84 1.80
CA VAL A 79 3.00 11.07 1.99
C VAL A 79 2.39 11.47 3.33
N THR A 80 1.13 11.90 3.31
CA THR A 80 0.40 12.26 4.53
C THR A 80 -0.52 11.12 4.92
N LEU A 81 -0.39 10.68 6.16
CA LEU A 81 -1.12 9.56 6.75
C LEU A 81 -1.96 10.05 7.93
N GLY A 82 -3.21 9.62 7.99
CA GLY A 82 -4.04 9.68 9.19
C GLY A 82 -4.12 8.32 9.86
N LEU A 83 -5.08 8.17 10.76
CA LEU A 83 -5.41 6.90 11.42
C LEU A 83 -6.80 6.42 10.97
N THR A 84 -6.96 5.11 10.85
CA THR A 84 -8.23 4.41 10.67
C THR A 84 -8.12 3.04 11.32
N ASP A 85 -9.10 2.16 11.09
CA ASP A 85 -9.08 0.80 11.59
C ASP A 85 -9.70 -0.18 10.59
N TYR A 86 -9.48 -1.47 10.87
CA TYR A 86 -9.94 -2.57 10.02
C TYR A 86 -11.47 -2.63 9.93
N LYS A 87 -12.17 -2.35 11.03
CA LYS A 87 -13.63 -2.24 11.08
C LYS A 87 -14.17 -1.21 10.08
N THR A 88 -13.66 0.01 10.12
CA THR A 88 -14.07 1.09 9.23
C THR A 88 -13.73 0.75 7.79
N PHE A 89 -12.57 0.15 7.55
CA PHE A 89 -12.17 -0.31 6.21
C PHE A 89 -13.14 -1.35 5.64
N LEU A 90 -13.53 -2.33 6.44
CA LEU A 90 -14.50 -3.35 6.07
C LEU A 90 -15.88 -2.75 5.76
N ALA A 91 -16.30 -1.75 6.51
CA ALA A 91 -17.63 -1.15 6.39
C ALA A 91 -17.71 0.04 5.41
N THR A 92 -16.58 0.53 4.90
CA THR A 92 -16.52 1.59 3.88
C THR A 92 -15.98 1.04 2.56
N ASN A 93 -14.67 0.90 2.44
CA ASN A 93 -14.01 0.34 1.25
C ASN A 93 -14.58 -1.04 0.87
N LEU A 94 -14.64 -2.01 1.79
CA LEU A 94 -15.10 -3.36 1.48
C LEU A 94 -16.60 -3.60 1.74
N SER A 95 -17.40 -2.54 1.79
CA SER A 95 -18.85 -2.67 1.81
C SER A 95 -19.39 -2.94 0.41
N GLU A 96 -20.53 -3.61 0.30
CA GLU A 96 -21.20 -3.80 -1.00
C GLU A 96 -21.58 -2.45 -1.62
N ASP A 97 -22.04 -1.52 -0.77
CA ASP A 97 -22.44 -0.16 -1.13
C ASP A 97 -21.27 0.84 -1.09
N TRP A 98 -20.02 0.41 -1.28
CA TRP A 98 -18.85 1.29 -1.14
C TRP A 98 -18.93 2.57 -1.99
N ARG A 99 -19.72 2.56 -3.08
CA ARG A 99 -19.96 3.73 -3.93
C ARG A 99 -20.70 4.85 -3.21
N ASP A 100 -21.50 4.55 -2.20
CA ASP A 100 -22.23 5.55 -1.40
C ASP A 100 -21.28 6.45 -0.58
N PHE A 101 -20.04 6.00 -0.39
CA PHE A 101 -18.99 6.76 0.30
C PHE A 101 -18.18 7.65 -0.65
N ILE A 102 -18.43 7.61 -1.96
CA ILE A 102 -17.80 8.53 -2.91
C ILE A 102 -18.41 9.92 -2.71
N GLU A 103 -17.54 10.90 -2.48
CA GLU A 103 -17.89 12.31 -2.58
C GLU A 103 -17.77 12.74 -4.04
N ASP A 104 -18.89 13.10 -4.67
CA ASP A 104 -18.88 13.61 -6.04
C ASP A 104 -18.40 15.07 -6.04
N ASP A 105 -17.22 15.33 -6.60
CA ASP A 105 -16.78 16.70 -6.91
C ASP A 105 -17.31 17.19 -8.28
N ASP A 106 -17.96 16.32 -9.08
CA ASP A 106 -18.43 16.65 -10.42
C ASP A 106 -19.95 16.46 -10.54
N ALA A 107 -20.67 17.58 -10.67
CA ALA A 107 -22.07 17.62 -11.08
C ALA A 107 -22.33 17.09 -12.52
N ASP A 108 -21.34 16.49 -13.18
CA ASP A 108 -21.37 16.09 -14.60
C ASP A 108 -21.03 14.60 -14.84
N GLY A 109 -21.07 13.76 -13.80
CA GLY A 109 -21.18 12.30 -13.97
C GLY A 109 -20.04 11.59 -14.72
N SER A 110 -18.89 12.23 -14.95
CA SER A 110 -17.76 11.60 -15.64
C SER A 110 -17.01 10.69 -14.65
N PHE A 111 -17.13 9.38 -14.84
CA PHE A 111 -16.40 8.35 -14.09
C PHE A 111 -14.94 8.30 -14.56
N GLY A 112 -14.20 9.39 -14.37
CA GLY A 112 -12.81 9.54 -14.80
C GLY A 112 -11.86 8.74 -13.94
N THR A 113 -11.32 7.64 -14.48
CA THR A 113 -10.16 6.94 -13.94
C THR A 113 -8.94 7.88 -14.10
N MET A 114 -8.42 8.45 -13.01
CA MET A 114 -7.16 9.20 -13.06
C MET A 114 -6.01 8.30 -12.62
N THR A 115 -5.31 7.72 -13.59
CA THR A 115 -3.91 7.34 -13.37
C THR A 115 -3.11 8.63 -13.25
N SER A 116 -2.59 8.96 -12.06
CA SER A 116 -1.60 10.03 -11.88
C SER A 116 -0.25 9.60 -12.49
N SER A 117 -0.22 9.55 -13.81
CA SER A 117 0.99 9.32 -14.59
C SER A 117 1.39 10.59 -15.32
N ALA A 118 2.10 11.46 -14.63
CA ALA A 118 3.13 12.31 -15.23
C ALA A 118 3.88 13.04 -14.12
N CYS A 119 5.20 12.92 -14.13
CA CYS A 119 6.17 13.87 -13.58
C CYS A 119 6.08 15.25 -14.27
N GLY A 120 4.86 15.76 -14.49
CA GLY A 120 4.59 17.02 -15.17
C GLY A 120 3.25 17.58 -14.69
N ARG A 121 3.33 18.64 -13.88
CA ARG A 121 2.23 19.51 -13.43
C ARG A 121 0.92 18.75 -13.15
N ALA A 122 0.93 17.90 -12.13
CA ALA A 122 -0.33 17.61 -11.45
C ALA A 122 -0.80 18.92 -10.81
N SER A 123 -1.88 19.49 -11.34
CA SER A 123 -2.71 20.36 -10.52
C SER A 123 -3.02 19.58 -9.25
N VAL A 124 -2.58 20.10 -8.11
CA VAL A 124 -3.01 19.65 -6.78
C VAL A 124 -4.51 19.95 -6.70
N ARG A 125 -5.34 19.08 -7.30
CA ARG A 125 -6.69 18.88 -6.79
C ARG A 125 -6.50 18.00 -5.56
N GLU A 126 -7.12 18.35 -4.45
CA GLU A 126 -7.14 17.53 -3.24
C GLU A 126 -7.82 16.19 -3.58
N GLU A 127 -7.06 15.23 -4.10
CA GLU A 127 -7.53 13.85 -4.38
C GLU A 127 -8.13 13.19 -3.12
N GLY A 128 -7.87 13.78 -1.95
CA GLY A 128 -8.47 13.44 -0.66
C GLY A 128 -9.96 13.76 -0.52
N SER A 129 -10.55 14.70 -1.27
CA SER A 129 -11.98 15.06 -1.14
C SER A 129 -12.90 13.93 -1.60
N ARG A 130 -12.68 13.40 -2.81
CA ARG A 130 -13.52 12.34 -3.42
C ARG A 130 -13.63 11.10 -2.55
N TYR A 131 -12.54 10.74 -1.89
CA TYR A 131 -12.46 9.55 -1.03
C TYR A 131 -12.39 9.92 0.46
N ALA A 132 -12.85 11.12 0.83
CA ALA A 132 -12.76 11.62 2.20
C ALA A 132 -13.50 10.72 3.19
N ARG A 133 -14.64 10.15 2.78
CA ARG A 133 -15.47 9.27 3.61
C ARG A 133 -15.01 7.82 3.69
N PHE A 134 -13.99 7.43 2.93
CA PHE A 134 -13.41 6.09 3.03
C PHE A 134 -12.40 6.00 4.17
N ALA A 135 -12.33 4.82 4.80
CA ALA A 135 -11.23 4.49 5.72
C ALA A 135 -9.88 4.69 5.04
N ASN A 136 -9.76 4.30 3.76
CA ASN A 136 -8.52 4.38 3.00
C ASN A 136 -7.33 3.74 3.75
N ALA A 137 -7.56 2.60 4.39
CA ALA A 137 -6.49 1.83 5.04
C ALA A 137 -5.38 1.56 4.01
N LEU A 138 -4.19 2.07 4.27
CA LEU A 138 -3.04 1.98 3.39
C LEU A 138 -2.42 0.59 3.52
N GLY A 139 -2.54 -0.21 2.47
CA GLY A 139 -1.74 -1.42 2.33
C GLY A 139 -0.34 -1.12 1.79
N ASN A 140 0.54 -2.10 1.88
CA ASN A 140 1.78 -2.15 1.14
C ASN A 140 1.84 -3.41 0.27
N CYS A 141 2.73 -3.41 -0.72
CA CYS A 141 3.20 -4.64 -1.35
C CYS A 141 4.60 -4.46 -1.89
N VAL A 142 5.33 -5.57 -2.04
CA VAL A 142 6.74 -5.60 -2.40
C VAL A 142 6.96 -6.46 -3.63
N CYS A 143 7.40 -5.81 -4.71
CA CYS A 143 7.91 -6.48 -5.90
C CYS A 143 9.36 -6.92 -5.64
N LEU A 144 9.55 -8.09 -5.02
CA LEU A 144 10.88 -8.65 -4.74
C LEU A 144 11.47 -9.28 -6.01
N ARG A 145 12.69 -8.88 -6.37
CA ARG A 145 13.48 -9.46 -7.48
C ARG A 145 14.63 -10.32 -6.94
N SER A 146 14.73 -11.56 -7.40
CA SER A 146 15.85 -12.48 -7.12
C SER A 146 17.07 -12.22 -8.00
N ALA A 147 18.21 -12.84 -7.64
CA ALA A 147 19.46 -12.75 -8.40
C ALA A 147 19.39 -13.32 -9.83
N ASP A 148 18.43 -14.20 -10.10
CA ASP A 148 18.17 -14.83 -11.39
C ASP A 148 16.97 -14.19 -12.15
N ASP A 149 16.59 -12.97 -11.74
CA ASP A 149 15.62 -12.10 -12.41
C ASP A 149 14.18 -12.64 -12.43
N TYR A 150 13.77 -13.32 -11.36
CA TYR A 150 12.38 -13.66 -11.08
C TYR A 150 11.79 -12.72 -10.03
N PHE A 151 10.46 -12.59 -10.10
CA PHE A 151 9.65 -11.87 -9.14
C PHE A 151 8.69 -12.81 -8.43
N PHE A 152 8.39 -12.51 -7.17
CA PHE A 152 7.59 -13.39 -6.33
C PHE A 152 6.19 -12.86 -6.17
N ALA A 153 5.25 -13.79 -6.24
CA ALA A 153 3.87 -13.56 -5.88
C ALA A 153 3.33 -14.74 -5.08
N LEU A 154 2.29 -14.48 -4.32
CA LEU A 154 1.60 -15.44 -3.49
C LEU A 154 0.24 -15.73 -4.10
N GLN A 155 -0.09 -17.01 -4.23
CA GLN A 155 -1.47 -17.41 -4.46
C GLN A 155 -2.19 -17.41 -3.12
N ARG A 156 -3.14 -16.50 -2.95
CA ARG A 156 -3.91 -16.37 -1.71
C ARG A 156 -4.70 -17.64 -1.43
N SER A 157 -4.84 -17.99 -0.15
CA SER A 157 -5.72 -19.07 0.30
C SER A 157 -7.17 -18.85 -0.15
N ASP A 158 -7.96 -19.92 -0.24
CA ASP A 158 -9.39 -19.81 -0.54
C ASP A 158 -10.20 -19.32 0.69
N ASP A 159 -9.61 -19.40 1.88
CA ASP A 159 -10.26 -19.07 3.16
C ASP A 159 -10.06 -17.61 3.60
N VAL A 160 -9.34 -16.81 2.81
CA VAL A 160 -9.13 -15.38 3.11
C VAL A 160 -10.35 -14.54 2.75
N GLY A 161 -10.60 -13.51 3.57
CA GLY A 161 -11.76 -12.61 3.39
C GLY A 161 -11.70 -11.69 2.17
N GLU A 162 -10.58 -11.62 1.45
CA GLU A 162 -10.40 -10.77 0.29
C GLU A 162 -9.64 -11.49 -0.82
N ALA A 163 -10.18 -11.48 -2.04
CA ALA A 163 -9.57 -12.01 -3.26
C ALA A 163 -9.01 -13.45 -3.11
N PRO A 164 -9.84 -14.43 -2.71
CA PRO A 164 -9.42 -15.82 -2.57
C PRO A 164 -8.87 -16.38 -3.90
N GLY A 165 -7.78 -17.15 -3.82
CA GLY A 165 -7.10 -17.74 -4.98
C GLY A 165 -6.38 -16.76 -5.92
N ALA A 166 -6.49 -15.45 -5.67
CA ALA A 166 -5.84 -14.42 -6.47
C ALA A 166 -4.33 -14.43 -6.26
N LEU A 167 -3.62 -13.92 -7.27
CA LEU A 167 -2.18 -13.74 -7.23
C LEU A 167 -1.86 -12.33 -6.73
N VAL A 168 -1.07 -12.22 -5.66
CA VAL A 168 -0.69 -10.95 -5.04
C VAL A 168 0.82 -10.87 -4.85
N PHE A 169 1.36 -9.65 -4.92
CA PHE A 169 2.71 -9.42 -4.39
C PHE A 169 2.68 -9.53 -2.87
N PRO A 170 3.77 -10.01 -2.24
CA PRO A 170 3.85 -10.07 -0.79
C PRO A 170 3.68 -8.68 -0.17
N GLY A 171 3.08 -8.59 1.00
CA GLY A 171 2.83 -7.35 1.73
C GLY A 171 1.57 -7.39 2.60
N GLY A 172 1.40 -6.33 3.39
CA GLY A 172 0.31 -6.25 4.35
C GLY A 172 -0.04 -4.82 4.74
N HIS A 173 -0.24 -4.59 6.03
CA HIS A 173 -0.70 -3.28 6.53
C HIS A 173 -0.10 -2.94 7.90
N GLY A 174 0.83 -1.99 7.92
CA GLY A 174 1.39 -1.46 9.16
C GLY A 174 0.33 -0.93 10.13
N GLU A 175 0.60 -1.14 11.42
CA GLU A 175 -0.30 -0.79 12.53
C GLU A 175 0.24 0.40 13.31
N PRO A 176 -0.45 1.56 13.29
CA PRO A 176 -0.06 2.73 14.05
C PRO A 176 0.12 2.49 15.57
N SER A 177 -0.55 1.48 16.12
CA SER A 177 -0.41 1.08 17.53
C SER A 177 0.98 0.58 17.89
N GLU A 178 1.75 0.03 16.95
CA GLU A 178 3.15 -0.36 17.17
C GLU A 178 4.05 0.85 17.45
N LEU A 179 3.62 2.04 16.99
CA LEU A 179 4.28 3.32 17.23
C LEU A 179 3.60 4.13 18.36
N GLY A 180 2.59 3.52 19.00
CA GLY A 180 1.74 4.16 20.00
C GLY A 180 1.03 5.40 19.48
N LEU A 181 0.73 5.49 18.18
CA LEU A 181 0.06 6.66 17.57
C LEU A 181 -1.42 6.75 17.90
N ASP A 182 -2.03 5.65 18.33
CA ASP A 182 -3.43 5.50 18.74
C ASP A 182 -3.67 5.89 20.22
N VAL A 183 -2.59 5.99 21.00
CA VAL A 183 -2.63 6.39 22.41
C VAL A 183 -2.94 7.89 22.55
N ASP A 184 -3.93 8.19 23.38
CA ASP A 184 -4.27 9.55 23.78
C ASP A 184 -3.23 10.11 24.76
N ASP A 185 -2.21 10.77 24.20
CA ASP A 185 -1.19 11.53 24.93
C ASP A 185 -1.21 12.99 24.47
N GLU A 186 -1.74 13.87 25.32
CA GLU A 186 -1.82 15.32 25.05
C GLU A 186 -0.44 15.99 24.90
N ASN A 187 0.63 15.36 25.41
CA ASN A 187 1.99 15.87 25.30
C ASN A 187 2.74 15.33 24.06
N ALA A 188 2.18 14.33 23.37
CA ALA A 188 2.80 13.77 22.19
C ALA A 188 2.74 14.76 21.01
N PRO A 189 3.75 14.79 20.13
CA PRO A 189 3.70 15.58 18.91
C PRO A 189 2.50 15.19 18.04
N ARG A 190 1.79 16.18 17.48
CA ARG A 190 0.61 15.94 16.62
C ARG A 190 0.89 15.05 15.42
N SER A 191 2.12 15.13 14.89
CA SER A 191 2.58 14.36 13.74
C SER A 191 3.89 13.64 14.05
N MET A 192 4.09 12.48 13.45
CA MET A 192 5.31 11.67 13.55
C MET A 192 5.83 11.36 12.16
N ASP A 193 7.15 11.47 11.97
CA ASP A 193 7.83 10.92 10.80
C ASP A 193 7.89 9.39 10.94
N VAL A 194 7.24 8.69 10.01
CA VAL A 194 7.15 7.23 9.93
C VAL A 194 7.82 6.69 8.67
N SER A 195 8.65 7.50 8.00
CA SER A 195 9.32 7.13 6.73
C SER A 195 10.13 5.85 6.85
N ARG A 196 10.89 5.68 7.95
CA ARG A 196 11.65 4.45 8.17
C ARG A 196 10.74 3.27 8.49
N TYR A 197 9.72 3.50 9.31
CA TYR A 197 8.76 2.46 9.71
C TYR A 197 8.06 1.84 8.49
N VAL A 198 7.62 2.64 7.51
CA VAL A 198 6.90 2.07 6.35
C VAL A 198 7.79 1.16 5.48
N PHE A 199 9.10 1.42 5.42
CA PHE A 199 10.06 0.52 4.76
C PHE A 199 10.34 -0.72 5.60
N ASP A 200 10.57 -0.55 6.90
CA ASP A 200 10.83 -1.67 7.80
C ASP A 200 9.62 -2.62 7.86
N ASN A 201 8.39 -2.09 7.88
CA ASN A 201 7.16 -2.88 7.78
C ASN A 201 7.07 -3.62 6.45
N ALA A 202 7.31 -2.97 5.30
CA ALA A 202 7.31 -3.66 4.01
C ALA A 202 8.35 -4.81 3.93
N LEU A 203 9.53 -4.65 4.56
CA LEU A 203 10.53 -5.71 4.63
C LEU A 203 10.18 -6.81 5.64
N ALA A 204 9.46 -6.48 6.72
CA ALA A 204 8.97 -7.47 7.67
C ALA A 204 7.99 -8.45 6.99
N GLU A 205 7.09 -7.92 6.16
CA GLU A 205 6.11 -8.70 5.40
C GLU A 205 6.77 -9.70 4.43
N LEU A 206 7.94 -9.35 3.84
CA LEU A 206 8.74 -10.32 3.08
C LEU A 206 9.24 -11.48 3.94
N GLY A 207 9.60 -11.21 5.20
CA GLY A 207 10.01 -12.24 6.14
C GLY A 207 8.83 -13.11 6.57
N GLU A 208 7.68 -12.49 6.83
CA GLU A 208 6.46 -13.14 7.27
C GLU A 208 5.85 -14.03 6.18
N GLU A 209 5.81 -13.57 4.93
CA GLU A 209 5.13 -14.30 3.86
C GLU A 209 6.06 -15.10 2.92
N LEU A 210 7.35 -14.75 2.84
CA LEU A 210 8.34 -15.43 1.97
C LEU A 210 9.55 -15.99 2.72
N GLY A 211 9.70 -15.72 4.01
CA GLY A 211 10.91 -16.09 4.78
C GLY A 211 12.17 -15.33 4.33
N VAL A 212 12.02 -14.25 3.56
CA VAL A 212 13.12 -13.40 3.10
C VAL A 212 13.30 -12.27 4.10
N HIS A 213 14.31 -12.37 4.95
CA HIS A 213 14.51 -11.40 6.02
C HIS A 213 15.08 -10.07 5.49
N PRO A 214 14.94 -8.95 6.24
CA PRO A 214 15.54 -7.67 5.86
C PRO A 214 17.05 -7.76 5.58
N SER A 215 17.78 -8.66 6.26
CA SER A 215 19.21 -8.90 6.02
C SER A 215 19.53 -9.58 4.70
N ASP A 216 18.54 -10.23 4.06
CA ASP A 216 18.65 -10.85 2.74
C ASP A 216 18.35 -9.85 1.60
N VAL A 217 18.01 -8.59 1.90
CA VAL A 217 17.64 -7.57 0.91
C VAL A 217 18.77 -6.54 0.74
N THR A 218 19.16 -6.26 -0.50
CA THR A 218 20.28 -5.36 -0.85
C THR A 218 19.83 -3.96 -1.27
N ASP A 219 18.58 -3.81 -1.69
CA ASP A 219 18.00 -2.53 -2.10
C ASP A 219 16.49 -2.58 -1.91
N VAL A 220 15.90 -1.47 -1.48
CA VAL A 220 14.45 -1.31 -1.33
C VAL A 220 14.07 0.13 -1.65
N ARG A 221 13.03 0.29 -2.48
CA ARG A 221 12.56 1.59 -2.97
C ARG A 221 11.05 1.63 -3.06
N ILE A 222 10.45 2.79 -2.84
CA ILE A 222 9.05 3.02 -3.17
C ILE A 222 8.97 3.33 -4.67
N LEU A 223 8.06 2.65 -5.37
CA LEU A 223 7.74 2.91 -6.78
C LEU A 223 6.56 3.88 -6.94
N GLY A 224 5.69 3.96 -5.93
CA GLY A 224 4.55 4.84 -5.90
C GLY A 224 3.43 4.33 -4.99
N ILE A 225 2.25 4.93 -5.16
CA ILE A 225 1.02 4.53 -4.48
C ILE A 225 -0.03 4.30 -5.56
N THR A 226 -0.62 3.11 -5.55
CA THR A 226 -1.73 2.73 -6.43
C THR A 226 -3.04 2.87 -5.68
N ARG A 227 -4.15 3.00 -6.43
CA ARG A 227 -5.50 2.99 -5.89
C ARG A 227 -6.36 2.11 -6.77
N ARG A 228 -7.10 1.18 -6.18
CA ARG A 228 -8.03 0.32 -6.91
C ARG A 228 -9.16 1.13 -7.53
N VAL A 229 -9.61 0.71 -8.72
CA VAL A 229 -10.80 1.27 -9.35
C VAL A 229 -12.07 0.85 -8.59
N ILE A 230 -12.14 -0.42 -8.20
CA ILE A 230 -13.16 -0.93 -7.30
C ILE A 230 -12.73 -0.60 -5.87
N ASN A 231 -13.65 -0.13 -5.02
CA ASN A 231 -13.44 0.12 -3.58
C ASN A 231 -12.35 1.11 -3.16
N ALA A 232 -11.67 1.76 -4.10
CA ALA A 232 -10.71 2.84 -3.86
C ALA A 232 -9.59 2.51 -2.87
N ARG A 233 -9.29 1.22 -2.60
CA ARG A 233 -8.23 0.82 -1.67
C ARG A 233 -6.86 1.34 -2.15
N PRO A 234 -6.13 2.09 -1.32
CA PRO A 234 -4.77 2.54 -1.63
C PRO A 234 -3.72 1.49 -1.23
N CYS A 235 -2.66 1.37 -2.02
CA CYS A 235 -1.54 0.48 -1.74
C CYS A 235 -0.20 1.15 -2.10
N MET A 236 0.71 1.22 -1.14
CA MET A 236 2.08 1.67 -1.33
C MET A 236 2.91 0.54 -1.94
N VAL A 237 3.54 0.80 -3.08
CA VAL A 237 4.24 -0.22 -3.86
C VAL A 237 5.74 -0.06 -3.67
N PHE A 238 6.37 -1.11 -3.21
CA PHE A 238 7.81 -1.21 -3.04
C PHE A 238 8.42 -2.13 -4.11
N TYR A 239 9.68 -1.89 -4.43
CA TYR A 239 10.55 -2.79 -5.18
C TYR A 239 11.75 -3.12 -4.31
N ALA A 240 12.10 -4.39 -4.25
CA ALA A 240 13.22 -4.88 -3.47
C ALA A 240 14.10 -5.83 -4.29
N ARG A 241 15.40 -5.89 -3.96
CA ARG A 241 16.34 -6.82 -4.57
C ARG A 241 17.00 -7.69 -3.52
N THR A 242 17.20 -8.97 -3.85
CA THR A 242 17.91 -9.92 -3.00
C THR A 242 18.97 -10.68 -3.82
N PRO A 243 20.12 -11.04 -3.23
CA PRO A 243 21.10 -11.89 -3.90
C PRO A 243 20.68 -13.36 -3.91
N LEU A 244 19.58 -13.72 -3.25
CA LEU A 244 19.02 -15.08 -3.30
C LEU A 244 18.44 -15.37 -4.68
N THR A 245 18.63 -16.61 -5.13
CA THR A 245 17.99 -17.15 -6.35
C THR A 245 16.54 -17.51 -6.09
N SER A 246 15.76 -17.67 -7.16
CA SER A 246 14.37 -18.11 -7.06
C SER A 246 14.19 -19.48 -6.44
N GLU A 247 15.09 -20.41 -6.76
CA GLU A 247 15.12 -21.74 -6.16
C GLU A 247 15.37 -21.66 -4.64
N GLU A 248 16.34 -20.86 -4.19
CA GLU A 248 16.61 -20.69 -2.74
C GLU A 248 15.40 -20.11 -2.01
N ILE A 249 14.73 -19.12 -2.60
CA ILE A 249 13.55 -18.50 -1.98
C ILE A 249 12.41 -19.53 -1.86
N ILE A 250 12.07 -20.22 -2.96
CA ILE A 250 10.95 -21.17 -2.97
C ILE A 250 11.21 -22.40 -2.08
N THR A 251 12.43 -22.94 -2.10
CA THR A 251 12.72 -24.22 -1.45
C THR A 251 13.23 -24.08 -0.02
N SER A 252 13.90 -22.98 0.30
CA SER A 252 14.62 -22.82 1.57
C SER A 252 14.12 -21.67 2.44
N ARG A 253 13.51 -20.64 1.85
CA ARG A 253 13.00 -19.47 2.61
C ARG A 253 11.49 -19.57 2.85
N TYR A 254 10.70 -19.73 1.80
CA TYR A 254 9.24 -19.78 1.91
C TYR A 254 8.70 -20.83 2.91
N PRO A 255 9.29 -22.04 3.05
CA PRO A 255 8.84 -23.00 4.07
C PRO A 255 9.04 -22.53 5.52
N LEU A 256 9.82 -21.46 5.74
CA LEU A 256 10.07 -20.83 7.03
C LEU A 256 9.22 -19.56 7.24
N ALA A 257 8.37 -19.19 6.28
CA ALA A 257 7.47 -18.05 6.38
C ALA A 257 6.52 -18.21 7.57
N ALA A 258 6.38 -17.15 8.38
CA ALA A 258 5.55 -17.14 9.58
C ALA A 258 4.06 -17.27 9.23
N ASP A 259 3.65 -16.64 8.12
CA ASP A 259 2.26 -16.57 7.65
C ASP A 259 2.00 -17.44 6.42
N GLY A 260 2.71 -18.57 6.33
CA GLY A 260 2.55 -19.54 5.25
C GLY A 260 1.13 -20.14 5.15
N TYR A 261 0.24 -19.91 6.12
CA TYR A 261 -1.17 -20.33 6.06
C TYR A 261 -2.07 -19.36 5.28
N GLU A 262 -1.64 -18.11 5.04
CA GLU A 262 -2.43 -17.12 4.29
C GLU A 262 -2.32 -17.29 2.77
N SER A 263 -1.35 -18.08 2.32
CA SER A 263 -1.10 -18.42 0.93
C SER A 263 -1.10 -19.93 0.69
N ASN A 264 -1.60 -20.35 -0.46
CA ASN A 264 -1.55 -21.73 -0.92
C ASN A 264 -0.18 -22.07 -1.56
N ALA A 265 0.49 -21.06 -2.12
CA ALA A 265 1.80 -21.21 -2.75
C ALA A 265 2.49 -19.86 -2.96
N ALA A 266 3.82 -19.86 -2.90
CA ALA A 266 4.67 -18.85 -3.52
C ALA A 266 5.02 -19.26 -4.96
N VAL A 267 5.01 -18.32 -5.90
CA VAL A 267 5.40 -18.54 -7.30
C VAL A 267 6.47 -17.54 -7.72
N ALA A 268 7.45 -18.03 -8.46
CA ALA A 268 8.49 -17.22 -9.10
C ALA A 268 8.12 -17.04 -10.58
N LEU A 269 7.99 -15.79 -11.03
CA LEU A 269 7.55 -15.44 -12.38
C LEU A 269 8.52 -14.42 -13.01
N ARG A 270 8.74 -14.50 -14.33
CA ARG A 270 9.30 -13.35 -15.05
C ARG A 270 8.25 -12.24 -15.10
N VAL A 271 8.69 -11.00 -15.28
CA VAL A 271 7.78 -9.85 -15.32
C VAL A 271 6.68 -9.99 -16.39
N ASP A 272 6.98 -10.64 -17.52
CA ASP A 272 6.04 -10.86 -18.62
C ASP A 272 5.09 -12.04 -18.40
N ASP A 273 5.39 -12.91 -17.43
CA ASP A 273 4.58 -14.11 -17.13
C ASP A 273 3.41 -13.81 -16.17
N PHE A 274 3.32 -12.58 -15.65
CA PHE A 274 2.22 -12.19 -14.76
C PHE A 274 0.90 -12.06 -15.52
N ASP A 275 -0.07 -12.89 -15.13
CA ASP A 275 -1.45 -12.77 -15.59
C ASP A 275 -2.22 -11.74 -14.75
N ARG A 276 -2.39 -10.54 -15.31
CA ARG A 276 -3.14 -9.43 -14.70
C ARG A 276 -4.58 -9.79 -14.34
N SER A 277 -5.20 -10.76 -15.03
CA SER A 277 -6.59 -11.16 -14.75
C SER A 277 -6.72 -11.93 -13.43
N ARG A 278 -5.61 -12.47 -12.92
CA ARG A 278 -5.54 -13.19 -11.64
C ARG A 278 -5.18 -12.29 -10.46
N MET A 279 -4.96 -10.98 -10.68
CA MET A 279 -4.45 -10.07 -9.67
C MET A 279 -5.51 -9.04 -9.25
N PRO A 280 -5.61 -8.67 -7.96
CA PRO A 280 -6.41 -7.52 -7.55
C PRO A 280 -5.87 -6.22 -8.15
N GLY A 281 -6.74 -5.20 -8.29
CA GLY A 281 -6.44 -4.01 -9.09
C GLY A 281 -5.24 -3.17 -8.61
N ASP A 282 -4.95 -3.16 -7.31
CA ASP A 282 -3.77 -2.52 -6.72
C ASP A 282 -2.49 -3.27 -7.08
N HIS A 283 -2.50 -4.60 -7.07
CA HIS A 283 -1.37 -5.42 -7.52
C HIS A 283 -1.18 -5.35 -9.04
N VAL A 284 -2.25 -5.19 -9.84
CA VAL A 284 -2.13 -4.84 -11.27
C VAL A 284 -1.44 -3.48 -11.45
N GLY A 285 -1.79 -2.52 -10.60
CA GLY A 285 -1.12 -1.22 -10.53
C GLY A 285 0.36 -1.36 -10.13
N ALA A 286 0.66 -2.22 -9.15
CA ALA A 286 2.01 -2.50 -8.70
C ALA A 286 2.88 -3.09 -9.82
N LEU A 287 2.37 -4.10 -10.55
CA LEU A 287 3.04 -4.66 -11.72
C LEU A 287 3.31 -3.59 -12.79
N SER A 288 2.36 -2.67 -12.99
CA SER A 288 2.52 -1.57 -13.95
C SER A 288 3.62 -0.58 -13.52
N LEU A 289 3.77 -0.34 -12.21
CA LEU A 289 4.86 0.48 -11.68
C LEU A 289 6.20 -0.27 -11.76
N LEU A 290 6.21 -1.58 -11.47
CA LEU A 290 7.39 -2.42 -11.59
C LEU A 290 7.97 -2.40 -13.01
N ILE A 291 7.13 -2.62 -14.03
CA ILE A 291 7.56 -2.59 -15.44
C ILE A 291 8.26 -1.26 -15.77
N ARG A 292 7.69 -0.14 -15.33
CA ARG A 292 8.30 1.20 -15.53
C ARG A 292 9.64 1.36 -14.82
N ALA A 293 9.78 0.77 -13.63
CA ALA A 293 11.04 0.79 -12.88
C ALA A 293 12.13 -0.03 -13.59
N LEU A 294 11.77 -1.20 -14.13
CA LEU A 294 12.70 -2.05 -14.90
C LEU A 294 13.10 -1.42 -16.23
N GLU A 295 12.18 -0.74 -16.92
CA GLU A 295 12.50 0.06 -18.10
C GLU A 295 13.58 1.11 -17.78
N HIS A 296 13.44 1.82 -16.65
CA HIS A 296 14.44 2.79 -16.20
C HIS A 296 15.79 2.13 -15.86
N GLU A 297 15.80 1.03 -15.10
CA GLU A 297 17.04 0.30 -14.81
C GLU A 297 17.78 -0.12 -16.08
N ASN A 298 17.07 -0.67 -17.06
CA ASN A 298 17.64 -1.07 -18.34
C ASN A 298 18.23 0.11 -19.12
N LEU A 299 17.62 1.29 -19.04
CA LEU A 299 18.16 2.50 -19.64
C LEU A 299 19.46 2.94 -18.94
N VAL A 300 19.50 2.90 -17.61
CA VAL A 300 20.68 3.28 -16.82
C VAL A 300 21.84 2.30 -17.02
N THR A 301 21.58 0.99 -17.10
CA THR A 301 22.64 -0.01 -17.34
C THR A 301 23.25 0.08 -18.74
N ARG A 302 22.52 0.65 -19.70
CA ARG A 302 22.98 0.82 -21.10
C ARG A 302 23.66 2.17 -21.38
N ALA A 303 23.59 3.12 -20.45
CA ALA A 303 24.18 4.45 -20.54
C ALA A 303 25.61 4.47 -19.96
#